data_AF-A0A317CGX4-F1
#
_entry.id   AF-A0A317CGX4-F1
#
_cell.length_a   1.000
_cell.length_b   1.000
_cell.length_c   1.000
_cell.angle_alpha   90.00
_cell.angle_beta   90.00
_cell.angle_gamma   90.00
#
_symmetry.space_group_name_H-M   'P 1'
#
loop_
_entity.id
_entity.type
_entity.pdbx_description
1 polymer ?
#
loop_
_entity_poly.entity_id
_entity_poly.type
_entity_poly.pdbx_seq_one_letter_code
_entity_poly.pdbx_strand_id
1 'polypeptide(L)'
;MHSLSYKKTLNYLIWLSLTLLPVLASSSLYAQENGAALYKQHCSACHSNTGEGGIGLPLATPSVIESLPDSYIKKTIIQGRPGRIMPAFDQLSADEVDAIVGHMRLWGEQKVSNDTTPIKGNALKGKATYQQHCASCHGQNLEGNTLGTGVTFSRDRSLPVMPPALNNAGFLDAASDAMLKYSISHGRIGTPMPAFADTLTEPQINDVVSYIRAAHQQQAKPPVDEDALSLMYDSPLDFDETVDAVRSTISAYNFRTFPDRYIEQGLTDEFSSNKKQVIIRFCNFKKLYDAIRIEPRIGTILPCKITIFETEDGEVKLVTVNIKRYGSLFNNAQLDKALEAISEAYEEILDEVTL
;
A
#
# COMPACT_ATOMS: atom_id res chain seq x y z
N MET A 1 -76.55 -51.87 25.26
CA MET A 1 -77.30 -51.96 24.00
C MET A 1 -76.34 -52.38 22.89
N HIS A 2 -76.73 -53.44 22.18
CA HIS A 2 -75.99 -54.14 21.13
C HIS A 2 -75.59 -53.28 19.94
N SER A 3 -74.51 -53.67 19.25
CA SER A 3 -74.46 -53.90 17.78
C SER A 3 -73.00 -54.11 17.30
N LEU A 4 -72.55 -55.37 17.15
CA LEU A 4 -72.25 -56.05 15.85
C LEU A 4 -70.95 -55.55 15.19
N SER A 5 -69.78 -56.21 15.33
CA SER A 5 -69.33 -57.44 14.66
C SER A 5 -69.74 -57.56 13.19
N TYR A 6 -68.79 -57.56 12.24
CA TYR A 6 -68.33 -58.77 11.52
C TYR A 6 -67.45 -58.50 10.27
N LYS A 7 -66.41 -59.34 10.10
CA LYS A 7 -66.00 -60.08 8.86
C LYS A 7 -65.10 -59.40 7.81
N LYS A 8 -63.88 -59.94 7.64
CA LYS A 8 -63.38 -60.75 6.49
C LYS A 8 -61.84 -60.72 6.46
N THR A 9 -61.11 -61.79 6.81
CA THR A 9 -60.68 -62.94 5.98
C THR A 9 -59.97 -62.61 4.65
N LEU A 10 -58.68 -62.94 4.63
CA LEU A 10 -58.03 -63.88 3.70
C LEU A 10 -57.26 -63.33 2.47
N ASN A 11 -55.97 -63.70 2.44
CA ASN A 11 -55.05 -63.95 1.33
C ASN A 11 -54.89 -62.90 0.22
N TYR A 12 -53.66 -62.38 0.06
CA TYR A 12 -52.75 -62.77 -1.03
C TYR A 12 -51.35 -62.20 -0.75
N LEU A 13 -50.41 -63.09 -0.42
CA LEU A 13 -49.00 -62.89 -0.70
C LEU A 13 -48.83 -62.87 -2.22
N ILE A 14 -48.07 -61.91 -2.77
CA ILE A 14 -47.05 -62.10 -3.83
C ILE A 14 -46.62 -60.74 -4.41
N TRP A 15 -45.35 -60.42 -4.16
CA TRP A 15 -44.41 -59.65 -5.00
C TRP A 15 -44.63 -58.14 -5.21
N LEU A 16 -43.87 -57.32 -4.47
CA LEU A 16 -42.86 -56.47 -5.12
C LEU A 16 -41.76 -56.11 -4.12
N SER A 17 -40.58 -56.67 -4.35
CA SER A 17 -39.31 -56.20 -3.83
C SER A 17 -39.10 -54.74 -4.24
N LEU A 18 -39.44 -53.80 -3.36
CA LEU A 18 -38.99 -52.41 -3.48
C LEU A 18 -37.87 -52.23 -2.47
N THR A 19 -36.65 -52.43 -2.96
CA THR A 19 -35.41 -52.00 -2.33
C THR A 19 -35.53 -50.52 -1.97
N LEU A 20 -35.75 -50.25 -0.69
CA LEU A 20 -35.59 -48.92 -0.11
C LEU A 20 -34.08 -48.64 -0.07
N LEU A 21 -33.53 -48.19 -1.21
CA LEU A 21 -32.21 -47.55 -1.23
C LEU A 21 -32.37 -46.27 -0.42
N PRO A 22 -31.67 -46.09 0.72
CA PRO A 22 -31.55 -44.77 1.29
C PRO A 22 -30.71 -43.98 0.30
N VAL A 23 -31.32 -43.01 -0.37
CA VAL A 23 -30.58 -41.94 -1.03
C VAL A 23 -29.86 -41.20 0.09
N LEU A 24 -28.63 -41.63 0.39
CA LEU A 24 -27.65 -40.81 1.07
C LEU A 24 -27.40 -39.64 0.13
N ALA A 25 -28.20 -38.59 0.30
CA ALA A 25 -27.82 -37.28 -0.14
C ALA A 25 -26.55 -36.94 0.65
N SER A 26 -25.40 -37.22 0.05
CA SER A 26 -24.13 -36.67 0.46
C SER A 26 -24.20 -35.18 0.22
N SER A 27 -24.90 -34.47 1.11
CA SER A 27 -24.67 -33.07 1.33
C SER A 27 -23.22 -33.00 1.79
N SER A 28 -22.32 -32.66 0.89
CA SER A 28 -21.00 -32.17 1.26
C SER A 28 -21.24 -30.94 2.14
N LEU A 29 -21.32 -31.17 3.45
CA LEU A 29 -21.11 -30.14 4.46
C LEU A 29 -19.66 -29.70 4.24
N TYR A 30 -19.46 -28.72 3.36
CA TYR A 30 -18.29 -27.88 3.43
C TYR A 30 -18.25 -27.38 4.86
N ALA A 31 -17.25 -27.83 5.63
CA ALA A 31 -17.04 -27.33 6.98
C ALA A 31 -16.92 -25.81 6.85
N GLN A 32 -17.84 -25.06 7.45
CA GLN A 32 -17.81 -23.62 7.35
C GLN A 32 -16.52 -23.11 7.98
N GLU A 33 -15.70 -22.44 7.17
CA GLU A 33 -14.43 -21.87 7.62
C GLU A 33 -14.66 -21.03 8.88
N ASN A 34 -13.85 -21.29 9.92
CA ASN A 34 -14.04 -20.64 11.21
C ASN A 34 -13.47 -19.21 11.17
N GLY A 35 -14.32 -18.25 10.80
CA GLY A 35 -13.96 -16.84 10.69
C GLY A 35 -13.29 -16.24 11.94
N ALA A 36 -13.69 -16.69 13.13
CA ALA A 36 -13.07 -16.23 14.38
C ALA A 36 -11.63 -16.76 14.53
N ALA A 37 -11.38 -18.01 14.13
CA ALA A 37 -10.04 -18.58 14.16
C ALA A 37 -9.13 -17.92 13.12
N LEU A 38 -9.62 -17.69 11.90
CA LEU A 38 -8.91 -16.98 10.84
C LEU A 38 -8.59 -15.54 11.24
N TYR A 39 -9.56 -14.81 11.79
CA TYR A 39 -9.35 -13.45 12.28
C TYR A 39 -8.31 -13.40 13.40
N LYS A 40 -8.38 -14.36 14.34
CA LYS A 40 -7.38 -14.47 15.41
C LYS A 40 -5.99 -14.70 14.86
N GLN A 41 -5.84 -15.58 13.88
CA GLN A 41 -4.56 -15.92 13.27
C GLN A 41 -3.94 -14.77 12.46
N HIS A 42 -4.76 -14.03 11.71
CA HIS A 42 -4.26 -13.08 10.71
C HIS A 42 -4.39 -11.60 11.11
N CYS A 43 -5.38 -11.24 11.93
CA CYS A 43 -5.75 -9.84 12.15
C CYS A 43 -5.54 -9.37 13.59
N SER A 44 -5.72 -10.25 14.58
CA SER A 44 -5.79 -9.88 16.00
C SER A 44 -4.52 -9.24 16.56
N ALA A 45 -3.35 -9.58 15.99
CA ALA A 45 -2.07 -9.01 16.41
C ALA A 45 -2.04 -7.47 16.27
N CYS A 46 -2.78 -6.93 15.30
CA CYS A 46 -2.88 -5.49 15.08
C CYS A 46 -4.23 -4.92 15.54
N HIS A 47 -5.33 -5.63 15.27
CA HIS A 47 -6.68 -5.12 15.48
C HIS A 47 -7.34 -5.60 16.78
N SER A 48 -6.60 -6.32 17.63
CA SER A 48 -7.07 -7.06 18.83
C SER A 48 -8.05 -8.20 18.48
N ASN A 49 -8.34 -9.07 19.45
CA ASN A 49 -9.34 -10.13 19.26
C ASN A 49 -10.79 -9.60 19.19
N THR A 50 -11.05 -8.42 19.75
CA THR A 50 -12.38 -7.80 19.82
C THR A 50 -12.57 -6.69 18.79
N GLY A 51 -11.59 -6.47 17.90
CA GLY A 51 -11.63 -5.41 16.90
C GLY A 51 -11.45 -3.99 17.47
N GLU A 52 -11.07 -3.85 18.74
CA GLU A 52 -10.82 -2.56 19.41
C GLU A 52 -9.58 -1.82 18.90
N GLY A 53 -8.74 -2.47 18.07
CA GLY A 53 -7.54 -1.86 17.50
C GLY A 53 -6.29 -2.06 18.36
N GLY A 54 -5.39 -1.07 18.33
CA GLY A 54 -4.12 -1.06 19.07
C GLY A 54 -2.99 -0.57 18.19
N ILE A 55 -2.28 -1.51 17.54
CA ILE A 55 -1.34 -1.16 16.46
C ILE A 55 -2.11 -0.78 15.19
N GLY A 56 -3.17 -1.54 14.90
CA GLY A 56 -4.12 -1.28 13.82
C GLY A 56 -5.29 -0.41 14.28
N LEU A 57 -6.08 0.05 13.31
CA LEU A 57 -7.27 0.86 13.56
C LEU A 57 -8.36 0.06 14.30
N PRO A 58 -9.18 0.72 15.15
CA PRO A 58 -10.36 0.08 15.73
C PRO A 58 -11.37 -0.25 14.63
N LEU A 59 -11.65 -1.54 14.44
CA LEU A 59 -12.57 -2.05 13.41
C LEU A 59 -13.99 -2.25 13.95
N ALA A 60 -14.12 -2.59 15.24
CA ALA A 60 -15.40 -2.93 15.88
C ALA A 60 -16.22 -1.71 16.32
N THR A 61 -15.67 -0.49 16.24
CA THR A 61 -16.43 0.71 16.59
C THR A 61 -17.66 0.82 15.70
N PRO A 62 -18.89 1.04 16.23
CA PRO A 62 -20.12 1.02 15.44
C PRO A 62 -20.06 1.87 14.17
N SER A 63 -19.67 3.15 14.27
CA SER A 63 -19.56 4.02 13.09
C SER A 63 -18.51 3.57 12.07
N VAL A 64 -17.50 2.79 12.50
CA VAL A 64 -16.51 2.21 11.58
C VAL A 64 -17.13 1.02 10.89
N ILE A 65 -17.46 -0.06 11.62
CA ILE A 65 -17.92 -1.32 11.01
C ILE A 65 -19.15 -1.12 10.13
N GLU A 66 -20.08 -0.25 10.54
CA GLU A 66 -21.30 0.05 9.80
C GLU A 66 -21.05 0.85 8.50
N SER A 67 -20.00 1.68 8.47
CA SER A 67 -19.63 2.49 7.29
C SER A 67 -18.91 1.69 6.21
N LEU A 68 -18.40 0.49 6.53
CA LEU A 68 -17.60 -0.31 5.62
C LEU A 68 -18.51 -1.29 4.87
N PRO A 69 -18.62 -1.22 3.54
CA PRO A 69 -19.27 -2.28 2.78
C PRO A 69 -18.41 -3.56 2.76
N ASP A 70 -19.03 -4.74 2.67
CA ASP A 70 -18.33 -6.03 2.63
C ASP A 70 -17.28 -6.06 1.51
N SER A 71 -17.62 -5.53 0.33
CA SER A 71 -16.70 -5.45 -0.81
C SER A 71 -15.43 -4.65 -0.49
N TYR A 72 -15.52 -3.60 0.31
CA TYR A 72 -14.36 -2.83 0.77
C TYR A 72 -13.49 -3.65 1.73
N ILE A 73 -14.10 -4.37 2.68
CA ILE A 73 -13.37 -5.19 3.65
C ILE A 73 -12.63 -6.31 2.92
N LYS A 74 -13.34 -7.06 2.05
CA LYS A 74 -12.77 -8.15 1.24
C LYS A 74 -11.57 -7.66 0.42
N LYS A 75 -11.75 -6.58 -0.36
CA LYS A 75 -10.65 -6.01 -1.15
C LYS A 75 -9.50 -5.51 -0.29
N THR A 76 -9.78 -4.88 0.85
CA THR A 76 -8.73 -4.40 1.77
C THR A 76 -7.94 -5.55 2.38
N ILE A 77 -8.57 -6.69 2.68
CA ILE A 77 -7.86 -7.89 3.16
C ILE A 77 -6.92 -8.43 2.07
N ILE A 78 -7.42 -8.59 0.84
CA ILE A 78 -6.63 -9.15 -0.27
C ILE A 78 -5.49 -8.22 -0.69
N GLN A 79 -5.75 -6.92 -0.86
CA GLN A 79 -4.80 -5.95 -1.40
C GLN A 79 -3.93 -5.29 -0.33
N GLY A 80 -4.37 -5.33 0.93
CA GLY A 80 -3.75 -4.58 2.01
C GLY A 80 -3.78 -3.07 1.76
N ARG A 81 -2.74 -2.41 2.28
CA ARG A 81 -2.48 -0.99 2.06
C ARG A 81 -1.02 -0.86 1.63
N PRO A 82 -0.72 -0.85 0.31
CA PRO A 82 0.65 -0.81 -0.19
C PRO A 82 1.52 0.24 0.51
N GLY A 83 2.67 -0.23 1.02
CA GLY A 83 3.62 0.54 1.81
C GLY A 83 3.15 0.99 3.21
N ARG A 84 2.02 0.49 3.72
CA ARG A 84 1.56 0.71 5.10
C ARG A 84 1.66 -0.60 5.88
N ILE A 85 1.39 -0.56 7.19
CA ILE A 85 1.51 -1.75 8.05
C ILE A 85 0.48 -2.83 7.79
N MET A 86 -0.66 -2.48 7.19
CA MET A 86 -1.69 -3.47 6.83
C MET A 86 -1.23 -4.23 5.58
N PRO A 87 -0.73 -5.47 5.71
CA PRO A 87 -0.22 -6.22 4.58
C PRO A 87 -1.37 -6.72 3.70
N ALA A 88 -1.03 -7.18 2.51
CA ALA A 88 -1.91 -8.01 1.69
C ALA A 88 -2.00 -9.42 2.29
N PHE A 89 -3.19 -10.02 2.23
CA PHE A 89 -3.44 -11.43 2.54
C PHE A 89 -3.94 -12.15 1.29
N ASP A 90 -3.19 -12.00 0.19
CA ASP A 90 -3.53 -12.53 -1.14
C ASP A 90 -3.48 -14.07 -1.23
N GLN A 91 -2.87 -14.71 -0.24
CA GLN A 91 -2.88 -16.17 -0.07
C GLN A 91 -4.19 -16.73 0.51
N LEU A 92 -5.07 -15.89 1.09
CA LEU A 92 -6.36 -16.35 1.61
C LEU A 92 -7.34 -16.60 0.47
N SER A 93 -8.04 -17.73 0.53
CA SER A 93 -9.13 -18.05 -0.39
C SER A 93 -10.32 -17.11 -0.19
N ALA A 94 -11.18 -17.01 -1.21
CA ALA A 94 -12.39 -16.19 -1.14
C ALA A 94 -13.31 -16.60 0.04
N ASP A 95 -13.42 -17.92 0.30
CA ASP A 95 -14.25 -18.45 1.40
C ASP A 95 -13.66 -18.11 2.78
N GLU A 96 -12.33 -18.14 2.93
CA GLU A 96 -11.67 -17.72 4.17
C GLU A 96 -11.85 -16.22 4.42
N VAL A 97 -11.73 -15.38 3.38
CA VAL A 97 -11.99 -13.94 3.50
C VAL A 97 -13.45 -13.68 3.86
N ASP A 98 -14.39 -14.39 3.26
CA ASP A 98 -15.82 -14.27 3.55
C ASP A 98 -16.14 -14.71 4.99
N ALA A 99 -15.47 -15.75 5.49
CA ALA A 99 -15.58 -16.17 6.89
C ALA A 99 -15.05 -15.09 7.85
N ILE A 100 -13.91 -14.47 7.55
CA ILE A 100 -13.37 -13.34 8.33
C ILE A 100 -14.36 -12.17 8.35
N VAL A 101 -14.89 -11.79 7.18
CA VAL A 101 -15.89 -10.71 7.07
C VAL A 101 -17.14 -11.05 7.89
N GLY A 102 -17.62 -12.29 7.79
CA GLY A 102 -18.75 -12.77 8.60
C GLY A 102 -18.50 -12.66 10.10
N HIS A 103 -17.28 -12.96 10.57
CA HIS A 103 -16.90 -12.75 11.96
C HIS A 103 -16.90 -11.26 12.35
N MET A 104 -16.34 -10.38 11.51
CA MET A 104 -16.33 -8.93 11.76
C MET A 104 -17.75 -8.34 11.83
N ARG A 105 -18.71 -8.91 11.10
CA ARG A 105 -20.12 -8.49 11.11
C ARG A 105 -20.86 -8.81 12.40
N LEU A 106 -20.27 -9.60 13.30
CA LEU A 106 -20.80 -9.77 14.66
C LEU A 106 -20.73 -8.48 15.50
N TRP A 107 -19.90 -7.52 15.11
CA TRP A 107 -19.78 -6.22 15.79
C TRP A 107 -20.73 -5.15 15.27
N GLY A 108 -21.32 -5.34 14.08
CA GLY A 108 -22.26 -4.39 13.52
C GLY A 108 -22.65 -4.68 12.07
N GLU A 109 -23.85 -4.19 11.72
CA GLU A 109 -24.46 -4.38 10.41
C GLU A 109 -23.94 -3.36 9.39
N GLN A 110 -23.87 -3.78 8.12
CA GLN A 110 -23.49 -2.88 7.03
C GLN A 110 -24.61 -1.86 6.74
N LYS A 111 -24.31 -0.56 6.85
CA LYS A 111 -25.25 0.54 6.50
C LYS A 111 -25.04 1.11 5.09
N VAL A 112 -23.85 0.96 4.53
CA VAL A 112 -23.50 1.44 3.18
C VAL A 112 -23.60 0.30 2.19
N SER A 113 -24.26 0.49 1.06
CA SER A 113 -24.38 -0.56 0.03
C SER A 113 -23.02 -0.89 -0.62
N ASN A 114 -22.95 -2.05 -1.28
CA ASN A 114 -21.81 -2.41 -2.15
C ASN A 114 -21.83 -1.66 -3.50
N ASP A 115 -22.58 -0.56 -3.61
CA ASP A 115 -22.66 0.23 -4.84
C ASP A 115 -21.33 0.91 -5.14
N THR A 116 -20.86 0.74 -6.38
CA THR A 116 -19.63 1.32 -6.90
C THR A 116 -19.89 2.43 -7.91
N THR A 117 -21.13 2.91 -8.03
CA THR A 117 -21.49 3.99 -8.94
C THR A 117 -20.67 5.25 -8.62
N PRO A 118 -19.90 5.77 -9.60
CA PRO A 118 -19.12 6.99 -9.39
C PRO A 118 -20.02 8.18 -9.09
N ILE A 119 -19.66 8.97 -8.08
CA ILE A 119 -20.31 10.21 -7.74
C ILE A 119 -19.78 11.32 -8.64
N LYS A 120 -20.69 12.12 -9.20
CA LYS A 120 -20.35 13.30 -10.00
C LYS A 120 -20.13 14.49 -9.07
N GLY A 121 -18.93 15.07 -9.15
CA GLY A 121 -18.57 16.33 -8.50
C GLY A 121 -17.41 17.01 -9.23
N ASN A 122 -16.97 18.14 -8.70
CA ASN A 122 -15.89 18.96 -9.24
C ASN A 122 -14.65 18.84 -8.35
N ALA A 123 -13.64 18.12 -8.83
CA ALA A 123 -12.40 17.89 -8.09
C ALA A 123 -11.63 19.17 -7.72
N LEU A 124 -11.71 20.24 -8.53
CA LEU A 124 -11.04 21.51 -8.22
C LEU A 124 -11.70 22.22 -7.04
N LYS A 125 -13.04 22.27 -7.01
CA LYS A 125 -13.80 22.77 -5.85
C LYS A 125 -13.57 21.89 -4.63
N GLY A 126 -13.56 20.58 -4.83
CA GLY A 126 -13.30 19.59 -3.80
C GLY A 126 -11.95 19.77 -3.12
N LYS A 127 -10.90 20.09 -3.89
CA LYS A 127 -9.58 20.42 -3.36
C LYS A 127 -9.62 21.60 -2.39
N ALA A 128 -10.32 22.68 -2.74
CA ALA A 128 -10.43 23.85 -1.89
C ALA A 128 -11.16 23.53 -0.57
N THR A 129 -12.28 22.80 -0.64
CA THR A 129 -13.01 22.34 0.56
C THR A 129 -12.17 21.39 1.40
N TYR A 130 -11.45 20.46 0.76
CA TYR A 130 -10.55 19.53 1.44
C TYR A 130 -9.43 20.25 2.20
N GLN A 131 -8.81 21.26 1.59
CA GLN A 131 -7.75 22.05 2.22
C GLN A 131 -8.25 22.78 3.48
N GLN A 132 -9.50 23.22 3.50
CA GLN A 132 -10.08 23.94 4.63
C GLN A 132 -10.46 23.02 5.79
N HIS A 133 -10.96 21.81 5.50
CA HIS A 133 -11.63 20.97 6.51
C HIS A 133 -10.92 19.65 6.81
N CYS A 134 -10.13 19.12 5.87
CA CYS A 134 -9.62 17.75 5.94
C CYS A 134 -8.09 17.71 6.06
N ALA A 135 -7.39 18.64 5.41
CA ALA A 135 -5.94 18.61 5.25
C ALA A 135 -5.15 18.69 6.58
N SER A 136 -5.74 19.30 7.63
CA SER A 136 -5.13 19.35 8.96
C SER A 136 -4.88 17.97 9.56
N CYS A 137 -5.69 16.98 9.20
CA CYS A 137 -5.55 15.60 9.63
C CYS A 137 -5.12 14.67 8.50
N HIS A 138 -5.63 14.83 7.29
CA HIS A 138 -5.34 13.90 6.18
C HIS A 138 -4.17 14.34 5.29
N GLY A 139 -3.43 15.39 5.67
CA GLY A 139 -2.31 15.92 4.88
C GLY A 139 -2.78 16.79 3.73
N GLN A 140 -1.88 17.62 3.19
CA GLN A 140 -2.23 18.62 2.17
C GLN A 140 -2.54 17.98 0.80
N ASN A 141 -1.98 16.80 0.56
CA ASN A 141 -2.06 16.01 -0.66
C ASN A 141 -2.60 14.59 -0.38
N LEU A 142 -3.50 14.44 0.60
CA LEU A 142 -4.18 13.18 0.95
C LEU A 142 -3.26 12.09 1.55
N GLU A 143 -2.07 12.45 2.00
CA GLU A 143 -1.02 11.53 2.44
C GLU A 143 -1.22 10.94 3.86
N GLY A 144 -2.11 11.53 4.66
CA GLY A 144 -2.25 11.29 6.11
C GLY A 144 -1.28 12.18 6.93
N ASN A 145 -1.71 12.66 8.10
CA ASN A 145 -1.02 13.72 8.87
C ASN A 145 0.51 13.56 8.95
N THR A 146 1.18 14.68 8.69
CA THR A 146 2.58 15.02 8.91
C THR A 146 3.17 14.51 10.22
N LEU A 147 3.70 13.28 10.20
CA LEU A 147 4.82 12.74 10.98
C LEU A 147 5.06 11.30 10.50
N GLY A 148 5.30 11.10 9.20
CA GLY A 148 5.51 9.77 8.62
C GLY A 148 4.22 9.04 8.22
N THR A 149 4.16 8.67 6.95
CA THR A 149 3.12 7.83 6.37
C THR A 149 3.41 6.33 6.53
N GLY A 150 4.63 5.98 6.90
CA GLY A 150 5.04 4.62 7.24
C GLY A 150 4.93 4.36 8.74
N VAL A 151 4.71 3.10 9.09
CA VAL A 151 4.94 2.63 10.44
C VAL A 151 6.40 2.74 10.79
N THR A 152 6.76 3.82 11.48
CA THR A 152 7.94 3.79 12.32
C THR A 152 7.49 3.33 13.71
N PHE A 153 8.11 2.28 14.22
CA PHE A 153 7.97 1.87 15.63
C PHE A 153 8.31 3.01 16.61
N SER A 154 8.98 4.06 16.12
CA SER A 154 9.49 5.21 16.86
C SER A 154 8.66 6.49 16.71
N ARG A 155 7.45 6.42 16.12
CA ARG A 155 6.60 7.60 15.89
C ARG A 155 5.86 8.03 17.17
N ASP A 156 5.75 9.34 17.38
CA ASP A 156 4.88 9.90 18.41
C ASP A 156 3.40 9.58 18.11
N ARG A 157 2.70 9.00 19.08
CA ARG A 157 1.28 8.63 19.01
C ARG A 157 0.42 9.76 19.56
N SER A 158 0.58 10.96 19.00
CA SER A 158 -0.13 12.16 19.44
C SER A 158 -1.63 12.14 19.15
N LEU A 159 -2.12 11.21 18.32
CA LEU A 159 -3.54 10.98 18.09
C LEU A 159 -3.96 9.56 18.54
N PRO A 160 -5.15 9.40 19.14
CA PRO A 160 -5.68 8.08 19.51
C PRO A 160 -5.86 7.15 18.32
N VAL A 161 -6.19 7.71 17.16
CA VAL A 161 -6.38 7.00 15.89
C VAL A 161 -5.73 7.81 14.78
N MET A 162 -4.89 7.16 13.97
CA MET A 162 -4.18 7.81 12.88
C MET A 162 -5.09 8.06 11.67
N PRO A 163 -5.12 9.28 11.11
CA PRO A 163 -5.86 9.53 9.89
C PRO A 163 -5.24 8.76 8.72
N PRO A 164 -6.02 7.95 7.99
CA PRO A 164 -5.51 7.18 6.87
C PRO A 164 -5.06 8.10 5.72
N ALA A 165 -4.09 7.59 4.94
CA ALA A 165 -3.72 8.16 3.67
C ALA A 165 -4.81 7.88 2.63
N LEU A 166 -5.50 8.93 2.25
CA LEU A 166 -6.59 8.87 1.27
C LEU A 166 -6.07 8.75 -0.17
N ASN A 167 -4.78 9.05 -0.40
CA ASN A 167 -4.09 8.76 -1.65
C ASN A 167 -3.45 7.37 -1.71
N ASN A 168 -3.73 6.45 -0.78
CA ASN A 168 -3.16 5.10 -0.90
C ASN A 168 -3.88 4.31 -2.02
N ALA A 169 -3.12 3.71 -2.94
CA ALA A 169 -3.68 2.97 -4.08
C ALA A 169 -4.65 1.86 -3.64
N GLY A 170 -4.24 0.98 -2.73
CA GLY A 170 -5.11 -0.09 -2.21
C GLY A 170 -6.35 0.45 -1.47
N PHE A 171 -6.28 1.63 -0.85
CA PHE A 171 -7.45 2.29 -0.28
C PHE A 171 -8.42 2.77 -1.37
N LEU A 172 -7.91 3.46 -2.38
CA LEU A 172 -8.71 3.99 -3.47
C LEU A 172 -9.33 2.86 -4.31
N ASP A 173 -8.63 1.74 -4.52
CA ASP A 173 -9.15 0.57 -5.23
C ASP A 173 -10.28 -0.14 -4.47
N ALA A 174 -10.18 -0.16 -3.13
CA ALA A 174 -11.15 -0.82 -2.27
C ALA A 174 -12.37 0.06 -1.97
N ALA A 175 -12.17 1.35 -1.70
CA ALA A 175 -13.23 2.26 -1.28
C ALA A 175 -14.24 2.49 -2.41
N SER A 176 -15.53 2.57 -2.09
CA SER A 176 -16.57 3.06 -3.01
C SER A 176 -16.90 4.52 -2.74
N ASP A 177 -17.42 5.23 -3.75
CA ASP A 177 -17.79 6.65 -3.60
C ASP A 177 -18.88 6.83 -2.56
N ALA A 178 -19.83 5.89 -2.50
CA ALA A 178 -20.86 5.84 -1.48
C ALA A 178 -20.27 5.73 -0.07
N MET A 179 -19.25 4.87 0.13
CA MET A 179 -18.55 4.74 1.41
C MET A 179 -17.81 6.03 1.77
N LEU A 180 -17.10 6.66 0.83
CA LEU A 180 -16.39 7.91 1.06
C LEU A 180 -17.37 9.01 1.47
N LYS A 181 -18.45 9.19 0.71
CA LYS A 181 -19.51 10.15 1.02
C LYS A 181 -20.15 9.90 2.37
N TYR A 182 -20.47 8.64 2.69
CA TYR A 182 -21.07 8.27 3.97
C TYR A 182 -20.13 8.63 5.13
N SER A 183 -18.85 8.28 5.01
CA SER A 183 -17.82 8.57 6.02
C SER A 183 -17.63 10.07 6.24
N ILE A 184 -17.66 10.89 5.18
CA ILE A 184 -17.55 12.35 5.29
C ILE A 184 -18.82 12.91 5.94
N SER A 185 -19.99 12.44 5.53
CA SER A 185 -21.28 12.98 6.00
C SER A 185 -21.48 12.69 7.49
N HIS A 186 -21.22 11.45 7.94
CA HIS A 186 -21.51 10.99 9.31
C HIS A 186 -20.29 10.99 10.23
N GLY A 187 -19.10 11.24 9.70
CA GLY A 187 -17.85 11.14 10.45
C GLY A 187 -17.56 9.72 10.90
N ARG A 188 -16.65 9.59 11.88
CA ARG A 188 -16.33 8.32 12.52
C ARG A 188 -16.32 8.52 14.04
N ILE A 189 -17.45 8.24 14.68
CA ILE A 189 -17.63 8.26 16.14
C ILE A 189 -16.52 7.43 16.81
N GLY A 190 -15.97 7.93 17.92
CA GLY A 190 -14.83 7.30 18.58
C GLY A 190 -13.48 7.60 17.91
N THR A 191 -13.45 8.44 16.87
CA THR A 191 -12.22 8.99 16.29
C THR A 191 -12.31 10.52 16.23
N PRO A 192 -11.19 11.22 16.02
CA PRO A 192 -11.19 12.67 15.81
C PRO A 192 -11.87 13.14 14.50
N MET A 193 -12.34 12.24 13.62
CA MET A 193 -12.99 12.60 12.35
C MET A 193 -14.47 12.97 12.57
N PRO A 194 -14.84 14.26 12.52
CA PRO A 194 -16.22 14.70 12.78
C PRO A 194 -17.14 14.42 11.60
N ALA A 195 -18.45 14.52 11.83
CA ALA A 195 -19.46 14.54 10.80
C ALA A 195 -19.46 15.90 10.08
N PHE A 196 -19.58 15.90 8.76
CA PHE A 196 -19.63 17.13 7.95
C PHE A 196 -21.00 17.42 7.35
N ALA A 197 -22.02 16.57 7.55
CA ALA A 197 -23.36 16.80 7.00
C ALA A 197 -23.99 18.15 7.43
N ASP A 198 -23.66 18.64 8.62
CA ASP A 198 -24.15 19.93 9.13
C ASP A 198 -23.28 21.13 8.73
N THR A 199 -22.08 20.88 8.19
CA THR A 199 -21.10 21.93 7.81
C THR A 199 -21.01 22.11 6.29
N LEU A 200 -21.12 21.02 5.54
CA LEU A 200 -20.95 20.96 4.10
C LEU A 200 -22.24 20.50 3.44
N THR A 201 -22.59 21.17 2.34
CA THR A 201 -23.70 20.74 1.48
C THR A 201 -23.34 19.44 0.74
N GLU A 202 -24.36 18.67 0.35
CA GLU A 202 -24.15 17.43 -0.41
C GLU A 202 -23.29 17.62 -1.68
N PRO A 203 -23.47 18.68 -2.50
CA PRO A 203 -22.58 18.96 -3.62
C PRO A 203 -21.12 19.18 -3.21
N GLN A 204 -20.86 19.87 -2.09
CA GLN A 204 -19.49 20.06 -1.58
C GLN A 204 -18.86 18.74 -1.14
N ILE A 205 -19.64 17.85 -0.52
CA ILE A 205 -19.16 16.50 -0.18
C ILE A 205 -18.86 15.70 -1.45
N ASN A 206 -19.73 15.75 -2.46
CA ASN A 206 -19.50 15.10 -3.75
C ASN A 206 -18.24 15.65 -4.47
N ASP A 207 -17.99 16.95 -4.36
CA ASP A 207 -16.79 17.61 -4.87
C ASP A 207 -15.53 17.07 -4.15
N VAL A 208 -15.56 16.94 -2.81
CA VAL A 208 -14.45 16.35 -2.02
C VAL A 208 -14.22 14.88 -2.40
N VAL A 209 -15.28 14.07 -2.57
CA VAL A 209 -15.15 12.68 -3.05
C VAL A 209 -14.48 12.65 -4.42
N SER A 210 -14.88 13.54 -5.33
CA SER A 210 -14.26 13.65 -6.67
C SER A 210 -12.79 14.05 -6.59
N TYR A 211 -12.41 14.91 -5.64
CA TYR A 211 -11.01 15.25 -5.40
C TYR A 211 -10.18 14.06 -4.88
N ILE A 212 -10.71 13.30 -3.91
CA ILE A 212 -10.08 12.07 -3.41
C ILE A 212 -9.88 11.08 -4.56
N ARG A 213 -10.88 10.93 -5.46
CA ARG A 213 -10.78 10.07 -6.65
C ARG A 213 -9.78 10.55 -7.69
N ALA A 214 -9.60 11.85 -7.86
CA ALA A 214 -8.60 12.38 -8.79
C ALA A 214 -7.18 11.95 -8.39
N ALA A 215 -6.91 11.69 -7.10
CA ALA A 215 -5.62 11.15 -6.65
C ALA A 215 -5.35 9.73 -7.18
N HIS A 216 -6.39 8.94 -7.43
CA HIS A 216 -6.26 7.60 -8.04
C HIS A 216 -5.77 7.70 -9.48
N GLN A 217 -6.29 8.66 -10.25
CA GLN A 217 -5.88 8.88 -11.64
C GLN A 217 -4.46 9.42 -11.76
N GLN A 218 -4.00 10.19 -10.77
CA GLN A 218 -2.61 10.65 -10.70
C GLN A 218 -1.63 9.52 -10.36
N GLN A 219 -2.09 8.48 -9.66
CA GLN A 219 -1.34 7.23 -9.42
C GLN A 219 -1.43 6.26 -10.59
N ALA A 220 -2.52 6.30 -11.36
CA ALA A 220 -2.75 5.46 -12.53
C ALA A 220 -1.95 5.89 -13.78
N LYS A 221 -0.95 6.77 -13.64
CA LYS A 221 -0.01 7.09 -14.71
C LYS A 221 1.04 5.97 -14.80
N PRO A 222 1.06 5.12 -15.84
CA PRO A 222 2.13 4.15 -16.05
C PRO A 222 3.37 4.84 -16.63
N PRO A 223 4.53 4.17 -16.56
CA PRO A 223 5.79 4.78 -16.16
C PRO A 223 6.52 5.42 -17.35
N VAL A 224 7.16 6.57 -17.14
CA VAL A 224 8.48 6.80 -17.77
C VAL A 224 9.34 5.63 -17.28
N ASP A 225 10.19 4.96 -18.06
CA ASP A 225 10.92 3.73 -17.66
C ASP A 225 11.55 3.78 -16.24
N GLU A 226 10.73 3.55 -15.21
CA GLU A 226 10.95 3.88 -13.79
C GLU A 226 10.99 2.60 -12.95
N ASP A 227 10.72 1.44 -13.55
CA ASP A 227 10.90 0.14 -12.88
C ASP A 227 12.38 -0.27 -12.81
N ALA A 228 13.23 0.38 -13.60
CA ALA A 228 14.67 0.18 -13.51
C ALA A 228 15.18 0.68 -12.14
N LEU A 229 15.69 -0.25 -11.33
CA LEU A 229 16.40 0.06 -10.08
C LEU A 229 17.70 0.84 -10.33
N SER A 230 18.17 0.86 -11.57
CA SER A 230 19.38 1.55 -12.00
C SER A 230 19.13 2.36 -13.27
N LEU A 231 19.71 3.55 -13.33
CA LEU A 231 19.77 4.38 -14.54
C LEU A 231 21.15 4.20 -15.17
N MET A 232 21.21 4.03 -16.48
CA MET A 232 22.43 3.80 -17.25
C MET A 232 22.60 4.89 -18.32
N TYR A 233 23.82 5.40 -18.45
CA TYR A 233 24.18 6.48 -19.35
C TYR A 233 25.47 6.14 -20.11
N ASP A 234 25.61 6.71 -21.29
CA ASP A 234 26.80 6.58 -22.14
C ASP A 234 27.69 7.81 -21.94
N SER A 235 28.99 7.61 -21.70
CA SER A 235 29.93 8.73 -21.69
C SER A 235 30.50 8.97 -23.09
N PRO A 236 30.60 10.24 -23.54
CA PRO A 236 31.33 10.57 -24.77
C PRO A 236 32.85 10.59 -24.58
N LEU A 237 33.32 10.50 -23.33
CA LEU A 237 34.74 10.57 -22.95
C LEU A 237 35.34 9.17 -22.81
N ASP A 238 36.68 9.09 -22.79
CA ASP A 238 37.36 7.85 -22.41
C ASP A 238 37.20 7.55 -20.91
N PHE A 239 37.50 6.32 -20.50
CA PHE A 239 37.24 5.87 -19.13
C PHE A 239 37.91 6.76 -18.06
N ASP A 240 39.16 7.15 -18.27
CA ASP A 240 39.93 7.88 -17.26
C ASP A 240 39.44 9.35 -17.20
N GLU A 241 39.12 9.93 -18.36
CA GLU A 241 38.47 11.25 -18.47
C GLU A 241 37.07 11.27 -17.84
N THR A 242 36.24 10.25 -18.06
CA THR A 242 34.91 10.11 -17.43
C THR A 242 35.04 10.06 -15.91
N VAL A 243 35.99 9.27 -15.39
CA VAL A 243 36.22 9.14 -13.94
C VAL A 243 36.58 10.49 -13.32
N ASP A 244 37.48 11.25 -13.95
CA ASP A 244 37.90 12.55 -13.44
C ASP A 244 36.82 13.61 -13.59
N ALA A 245 36.05 13.59 -14.69
CA ALA A 245 34.89 14.46 -14.88
C ALA A 245 33.84 14.23 -13.78
N VAL A 246 33.44 12.98 -13.52
CA VAL A 246 32.48 12.65 -12.45
C VAL A 246 32.97 13.15 -11.08
N ARG A 247 34.26 12.95 -10.75
CA ARG A 247 34.82 13.43 -9.47
C ARG A 247 34.76 14.95 -9.33
N SER A 248 35.10 15.66 -10.40
CA SER A 248 35.06 17.12 -10.44
C SER A 248 33.63 17.63 -10.23
N THR A 249 32.68 17.07 -10.96
CA THR A 249 31.27 17.46 -10.90
C THR A 249 30.66 17.15 -9.52
N ILE A 250 30.88 15.95 -8.97
CA ILE A 250 30.46 15.60 -7.60
C ILE A 250 30.94 16.65 -6.58
N SER A 251 32.19 17.09 -6.71
CA SER A 251 32.78 18.09 -5.81
C SER A 251 32.12 19.46 -5.99
N ALA A 252 31.80 19.86 -7.24
CA ALA A 252 31.10 21.11 -7.55
C ALA A 252 29.69 21.18 -6.91
N TYR A 253 28.99 20.04 -6.83
CA TYR A 253 27.68 19.94 -6.17
C TYR A 253 27.77 19.77 -4.64
N ASN A 254 28.93 20.04 -4.02
CA ASN A 254 29.17 19.93 -2.58
C ASN A 254 28.96 18.52 -2.00
N PHE A 255 29.21 17.49 -2.80
CA PHE A 255 29.33 16.13 -2.29
C PHE A 255 30.80 15.83 -1.95
N ARG A 256 31.01 15.04 -0.90
CA ARG A 256 32.34 14.54 -0.54
C ARG A 256 32.54 13.15 -1.12
N THR A 257 33.64 12.94 -1.83
CA THR A 257 34.05 11.62 -2.31
C THR A 257 34.70 10.81 -1.20
N PHE A 258 34.49 9.50 -1.22
CA PHE A 258 35.20 8.51 -0.42
C PHE A 258 36.23 7.79 -1.32
N PRO A 259 37.21 7.07 -0.75
CA PRO A 259 38.16 6.31 -1.55
C PRO A 259 37.45 5.35 -2.51
N ASP A 260 37.85 5.38 -3.77
CA ASP A 260 37.27 4.54 -4.81
C ASP A 260 37.60 3.07 -4.59
N ARG A 261 36.78 2.21 -5.17
CA ARG A 261 37.00 0.76 -5.19
C ARG A 261 36.75 0.28 -6.62
N TYR A 262 37.69 -0.49 -7.17
CA TYR A 262 37.37 -1.27 -8.36
C TYR A 262 36.34 -2.34 -7.99
N ILE A 263 35.46 -2.71 -8.91
CA ILE A 263 34.34 -3.63 -8.62
C ILE A 263 34.85 -4.97 -8.05
N GLU A 264 35.95 -5.46 -8.60
CA GLU A 264 36.56 -6.74 -8.23
C GLU A 264 37.59 -6.63 -7.11
N GLN A 265 37.84 -5.42 -6.58
CA GLN A 265 38.90 -5.20 -5.61
C GLN A 265 38.64 -5.97 -4.31
N GLY A 266 39.49 -6.95 -4.03
CA GLY A 266 39.37 -7.87 -2.90
C GLY A 266 38.50 -9.10 -3.16
N LEU A 267 37.94 -9.24 -4.37
CA LEU A 267 37.35 -10.47 -4.89
C LEU A 267 38.36 -11.27 -5.73
N THR A 268 39.29 -10.57 -6.37
CA THR A 268 40.44 -11.13 -7.11
C THR A 268 41.76 -10.81 -6.40
N ASP A 269 42.85 -11.42 -6.85
CA ASP A 269 44.17 -10.99 -6.40
C ASP A 269 44.45 -9.54 -6.83
N GLU A 270 45.33 -8.86 -6.09
CA GLU A 270 45.58 -7.42 -6.24
C GLU A 270 46.07 -7.01 -7.65
N PHE A 271 46.56 -7.95 -8.45
CA PHE A 271 47.08 -7.69 -9.80
C PHE A 271 46.08 -8.04 -10.91
N SER A 272 45.04 -8.83 -10.60
CA SER A 272 44.03 -9.27 -11.57
C SER A 272 42.73 -8.47 -11.55
N SER A 273 42.57 -7.50 -10.63
CA SER A 273 41.38 -6.64 -10.63
C SER A 273 41.27 -5.83 -11.92
N ASN A 274 40.11 -5.89 -12.57
CA ASN A 274 39.82 -5.04 -13.71
C ASN A 274 39.81 -3.55 -13.31
N LYS A 275 40.74 -2.77 -13.87
CA LYS A 275 40.89 -1.33 -13.58
C LYS A 275 39.96 -0.44 -14.40
N LYS A 276 39.28 -1.00 -15.40
CA LYS A 276 38.27 -0.31 -16.22
C LYS A 276 36.85 -0.51 -15.68
N GLN A 277 36.71 -0.82 -14.38
CA GLN A 277 35.43 -0.88 -13.67
C GLN A 277 35.57 -0.34 -12.24
N VAL A 278 35.01 0.83 -11.96
CA VAL A 278 35.19 1.53 -10.68
C VAL A 278 33.86 2.00 -10.10
N ILE A 279 33.76 1.98 -8.77
CA ILE A 279 32.63 2.55 -8.02
C ILE A 279 33.12 3.81 -7.31
N ILE A 280 32.64 4.97 -7.78
CA ILE A 280 32.84 6.25 -7.11
C ILE A 280 31.77 6.38 -6.04
N ARG A 281 32.21 6.44 -4.78
CA ARG A 281 31.33 6.59 -3.62
C ARG A 281 31.41 8.03 -3.15
N PHE A 282 30.26 8.64 -2.89
CA PHE A 282 30.19 10.03 -2.47
C PHE A 282 29.01 10.27 -1.52
N CYS A 283 28.94 11.42 -0.88
CA CYS A 283 27.79 11.79 -0.07
C CYS A 283 27.73 13.29 0.23
N ASN A 284 26.51 13.82 0.34
CA ASN A 284 26.26 15.11 0.98
C ASN A 284 25.73 14.85 2.39
N PHE A 285 26.56 15.09 3.42
CA PHE A 285 26.22 14.72 4.80
C PHE A 285 24.97 15.40 5.35
N LYS A 286 24.66 16.62 4.88
CA LYS A 286 23.45 17.32 5.31
C LYS A 286 22.21 16.62 4.73
N LYS A 287 22.17 16.41 3.42
CA LYS A 287 21.05 15.73 2.75
C LYS A 287 20.88 14.29 3.26
N LEU A 288 22.00 13.60 3.50
CA LEU A 288 22.04 12.28 4.14
C LEU A 288 21.38 12.28 5.51
N TYR A 289 21.79 13.20 6.38
CA TYR A 289 21.28 13.31 7.74
C TYR A 289 19.78 13.62 7.74
N ASP A 290 19.34 14.51 6.84
CA ASP A 290 17.93 14.84 6.64
C ASP A 290 17.13 13.60 6.21
N ALA A 291 17.63 12.81 5.24
CA ALA A 291 16.96 11.60 4.74
C ALA A 291 16.92 10.45 5.77
N ILE A 292 18.03 10.13 6.45
CA ILE A 292 18.10 9.06 7.46
C ILE A 292 17.17 9.37 8.65
N ARG A 293 17.02 10.64 9.02
CA ARG A 293 16.10 11.05 10.09
C ARG A 293 14.63 10.82 9.73
N ILE A 294 14.30 10.91 8.44
CA ILE A 294 12.94 10.66 7.94
C ILE A 294 12.69 9.16 7.81
N GLU A 295 13.65 8.42 7.24
CA GLU A 295 13.56 6.99 7.00
C GLU A 295 14.93 6.32 7.17
N PRO A 296 15.21 5.70 8.34
CA PRO A 296 16.48 5.01 8.56
C PRO A 296 16.77 3.87 7.58
N ARG A 297 15.70 3.25 7.01
CA ARG A 297 15.85 2.16 6.05
C ARG A 297 16.52 2.61 4.73
N ILE A 298 16.58 3.92 4.45
CA ILE A 298 17.30 4.45 3.28
C ILE A 298 18.81 4.16 3.33
N GLY A 299 19.34 3.78 4.50
CA GLY A 299 20.71 3.29 4.67
C GLY A 299 21.11 2.17 3.70
N THR A 300 20.17 1.42 3.15
CA THR A 300 20.44 0.32 2.19
C THR A 300 20.98 0.81 0.84
N ILE A 301 20.75 2.07 0.49
CA ILE A 301 21.24 2.67 -0.76
C ILE A 301 22.34 3.70 -0.53
N LEU A 302 22.84 3.81 0.71
CA LEU A 302 23.85 4.78 1.12
C LEU A 302 25.20 4.09 1.36
N PRO A 303 26.33 4.76 1.11
CA PRO A 303 26.45 6.11 0.53
C PRO A 303 26.05 6.16 -0.95
N CYS A 304 25.88 7.37 -1.47
CA CYS A 304 25.68 7.63 -2.88
C CYS A 304 26.80 6.98 -3.72
N LYS A 305 26.45 6.35 -4.85
CA LYS A 305 27.39 5.65 -5.72
C LYS A 305 27.07 5.84 -7.19
N ILE A 306 28.11 6.00 -8.00
CA ILE A 306 28.09 5.91 -9.46
C ILE A 306 29.13 4.84 -9.83
N THR A 307 28.70 3.87 -10.63
CA THR A 307 29.57 2.83 -11.19
C THR A 307 29.94 3.22 -12.60
N ILE A 308 31.23 3.18 -12.94
CA ILE A 308 31.76 3.50 -14.26
C ILE A 308 32.47 2.25 -14.77
N PHE A 309 32.16 1.81 -15.99
CA PHE A 309 32.86 0.69 -16.61
C PHE A 309 33.01 0.86 -18.12
N GLU A 310 34.09 0.29 -18.65
CA GLU A 310 34.33 0.15 -20.09
C GLU A 310 33.87 -1.25 -20.55
N THR A 311 33.10 -1.29 -21.63
CA THR A 311 32.64 -2.53 -22.27
C THR A 311 33.72 -3.13 -23.17
N GLU A 312 33.54 -4.38 -23.62
CA GLU A 312 34.47 -5.02 -24.56
C GLU A 312 34.56 -4.28 -25.91
N ASP A 313 33.50 -3.56 -26.30
CA ASP A 313 33.43 -2.75 -27.51
C ASP A 313 34.08 -1.36 -27.34
N GLY A 314 34.63 -1.06 -26.16
CA GLY A 314 35.29 0.21 -25.84
C GLY A 314 34.33 1.34 -25.42
N GLU A 315 33.03 1.07 -25.29
CA GLU A 315 32.07 2.06 -24.81
C GLU A 315 32.17 2.23 -23.28
N VAL A 316 32.13 3.47 -22.80
CA VAL A 316 32.16 3.80 -21.37
C VAL A 316 30.74 4.07 -20.87
N LYS A 317 30.31 3.35 -19.83
CA LYS A 317 28.97 3.45 -19.23
C LYS A 317 29.05 3.98 -17.81
N LEU A 318 28.07 4.80 -17.43
CA LEU A 318 27.81 5.20 -16.05
C LEU A 318 26.50 4.57 -15.58
N VAL A 319 26.52 3.98 -14.39
CA VAL A 319 25.33 3.38 -13.77
C VAL A 319 25.13 3.94 -12.38
N THR A 320 23.94 4.47 -12.13
CA THR A 320 23.49 4.96 -10.83
C THR A 320 22.26 4.22 -10.34
N VAL A 321 21.99 4.33 -9.04
CA VAL A 321 20.71 3.95 -8.46
C VAL A 321 19.61 4.92 -8.91
N ASN A 322 18.43 4.41 -9.26
CA ASN A 322 17.25 5.23 -9.46
C ASN A 322 16.68 5.65 -8.08
N ILE A 323 17.07 6.84 -7.62
CA ILE A 323 16.74 7.31 -6.26
C ILE A 323 15.22 7.50 -6.08
N LYS A 324 14.52 8.04 -7.09
CA LYS A 324 13.06 8.21 -7.04
C LYS A 324 12.36 6.86 -6.91
N ARG A 325 12.79 5.87 -7.70
CA ARG A 325 12.24 4.51 -7.61
C ARG A 325 12.51 3.89 -6.25
N TYR A 326 13.74 3.93 -5.75
CA TYR A 326 14.05 3.40 -4.42
C TYR A 326 13.27 4.12 -3.31
N GLY A 327 13.14 5.44 -3.39
CA GLY A 327 12.31 6.25 -2.49
C GLY A 327 10.88 5.74 -2.39
N SER A 328 10.26 5.51 -3.55
CA SER A 328 8.88 5.00 -3.65
C SER A 328 8.65 3.68 -2.89
N LEU A 329 9.68 2.84 -2.78
CA LEU A 329 9.60 1.55 -2.08
C LEU A 329 9.43 1.70 -0.56
N PHE A 330 9.80 2.85 0.01
CA PHE A 330 9.66 3.11 1.45
C PHE A 330 8.28 3.67 1.83
N ASN A 331 7.48 4.11 0.84
CA ASN A 331 6.15 4.71 1.00
C ASN A 331 6.10 5.87 2.02
N ASN A 332 7.05 6.78 1.87
CA ASN A 332 7.24 7.90 2.78
C ASN A 332 7.28 9.22 1.99
N ALA A 333 6.17 9.96 1.95
CA ALA A 333 6.07 11.18 1.16
C ALA A 333 7.07 12.29 1.60
N GLN A 334 7.48 12.29 2.88
CA GLN A 334 8.54 13.20 3.34
C GLN A 334 9.90 12.77 2.81
N LEU A 335 10.13 11.46 2.71
CA LEU A 335 11.33 10.90 2.11
C LEU A 335 11.32 11.17 0.61
N ASP A 336 10.21 10.94 -0.09
CA ASP A 336 10.10 11.21 -1.53
C ASP A 336 10.48 12.67 -1.83
N LYS A 337 9.96 13.61 -1.05
CA LYS A 337 10.32 15.03 -1.16
C LYS A 337 11.80 15.30 -0.82
N ALA A 338 12.36 14.63 0.19
CA ALA A 338 13.76 14.80 0.55
C ALA A 338 14.72 14.20 -0.49
N LEU A 339 14.30 13.10 -1.13
CA LEU A 339 15.02 12.39 -2.17
C LEU A 339 14.92 13.08 -3.54
N GLU A 340 13.86 13.84 -3.81
CA GLU A 340 13.73 14.62 -5.05
C GLU A 340 14.97 15.52 -5.26
N ALA A 341 15.33 16.30 -4.24
CA ALA A 341 16.48 17.18 -4.28
C ALA A 341 17.85 16.45 -4.30
N ILE A 342 17.88 15.14 -4.05
CA ILE A 342 19.07 14.31 -4.24
C ILE A 342 19.07 13.74 -5.66
N SER A 343 17.92 13.31 -6.18
CA SER A 343 17.76 12.82 -7.55
C SER A 343 18.09 13.89 -8.57
N GLU A 344 17.57 15.11 -8.39
CA GLU A 344 17.87 16.26 -9.24
C GLU A 344 19.38 16.51 -9.31
N ALA A 345 20.06 16.53 -8.17
CA ALA A 345 21.52 16.72 -8.14
C ALA A 345 22.27 15.56 -8.81
N TYR A 346 21.74 14.33 -8.76
CA TYR A 346 22.30 13.18 -9.46
C TYR A 346 22.14 13.28 -10.98
N GLU A 347 20.95 13.65 -11.43
CA GLU A 347 20.61 13.86 -12.83
C GLU A 347 21.50 14.98 -13.40
N GLU A 348 21.64 16.11 -12.70
CA GLU A 348 22.53 17.21 -13.10
C GLU A 348 24.01 16.80 -13.19
N ILE A 349 24.51 16.01 -12.21
CA ILE A 349 25.89 15.48 -12.26
C ILE A 349 26.10 14.59 -13.48
N LEU A 350 25.14 13.74 -13.80
CA LEU A 350 25.24 12.78 -14.91
C LEU A 350 25.10 13.48 -16.25
N ASP A 351 24.15 14.41 -16.39
CA ASP A 351 23.98 15.21 -17.60
C ASP A 351 25.27 15.99 -17.93
N GLU A 352 25.90 16.64 -16.94
CA GLU A 352 27.13 17.40 -17.17
C GLU A 352 28.32 16.54 -17.65
N VAL A 353 28.34 15.24 -17.34
CA VAL A 353 29.43 14.32 -17.74
C VAL A 353 29.09 13.54 -19.02
N THR A 354 27.83 13.50 -19.43
CA THR A 354 27.35 12.71 -20.57
C THR A 354 26.98 13.54 -21.79
N LEU A 355 26.98 14.88 -21.66
CA LEU A 355 26.69 15.84 -22.73
C LEU A 355 27.84 16.09 -23.71
#